data_AF-A0A2K3N2P5-F1
#
_entry.id   AF-A0A2K3N2P5-F1
#
_cell.length_a   1.000
_cell.length_b   1.000
_cell.length_c   1.000
_cell.angle_alpha   90.00
_cell.angle_beta   90.00
_cell.angle_gamma   90.00
#
_symmetry.space_group_name_H-M   'P 1'
#
loop_
_entity.id
_entity.type
_entity.pdbx_description
1 polymer ?
#
loop_
_entity_poly.entity_id
_entity_poly.type
_entity_poly.pdbx_seq_one_letter_code
_entity_poly.pdbx_strand_id
1 'polypeptide(L)'
;MAFLTRTSSRFSQLASPQRVVSLHTTLPSLSSTTPTPYAPPPPPSASSPVGISKTAEYVISKVDDLMNWARRGSIWPMTFGLACCAVEMMHTGGARYDLDRFGIIFRPSPRQSDCMIVAGTLTNKMAPALR
;
A
#
# COMPACT_ATOMS: atom_id res chain seq x y z
N MET A 1 -7.48 -42.86 -32.63
CA MET A 1 -8.57 -43.77 -32.22
C MET A 1 -7.94 -45.01 -31.59
N ALA A 2 -8.05 -45.16 -30.26
CA ALA A 2 -7.94 -46.45 -29.59
C ALA A 2 -8.66 -46.31 -28.24
N PHE A 3 -9.89 -46.79 -28.21
CA PHE A 3 -10.73 -46.94 -27.03
C PHE A 3 -10.20 -48.10 -26.18
N LEU A 4 -10.03 -47.90 -24.88
CA LEU A 4 -10.09 -48.98 -23.90
C LEU A 4 -10.93 -48.54 -22.70
N THR A 5 -12.22 -48.84 -22.82
CA THR A 5 -13.19 -48.91 -21.73
C THR A 5 -12.90 -50.15 -20.88
N ARG A 6 -12.69 -49.98 -19.57
CA ARG A 6 -12.84 -51.10 -18.61
C ARG A 6 -13.97 -50.78 -17.64
N THR A 7 -15.00 -51.59 -17.78
CA THR A 7 -16.23 -51.67 -17.00
C THR A 7 -16.03 -52.39 -15.66
N SER A 8 -16.95 -52.09 -14.74
CA SER A 8 -17.42 -52.94 -13.62
C SER A 8 -16.49 -53.02 -12.40
N SER A 9 -16.92 -53.01 -11.14
CA SER A 9 -18.24 -53.28 -10.53
C SER A 9 -18.29 -52.66 -9.14
N ARG A 10 -19.53 -52.35 -8.73
CA ARG A 10 -19.96 -51.90 -7.41
C ARG A 10 -19.52 -52.86 -6.29
N PHE A 11 -19.12 -52.31 -5.15
CA PHE A 11 -19.36 -52.93 -3.85
C PHE A 11 -19.97 -51.87 -2.93
N SER A 12 -21.24 -52.10 -2.63
CA SER A 12 -22.04 -51.45 -1.60
C SER A 12 -21.93 -52.25 -0.31
N GLN A 13 -21.55 -51.63 0.80
CA GLN A 13 -21.70 -52.07 2.20
C GLN A 13 -21.05 -50.98 3.06
N LEU A 14 -21.51 -50.57 4.23
CA LEU A 14 -22.78 -50.64 4.94
C LEU A 14 -22.64 -49.58 6.06
N ALA A 15 -23.75 -49.03 6.50
CA ALA A 15 -23.84 -47.99 7.51
C ALA A 15 -23.22 -48.37 8.88
N SER A 16 -22.65 -47.39 9.59
CA SER A 16 -22.74 -47.29 11.06
C SER A 16 -22.32 -45.87 11.53
N PRO A 17 -22.84 -45.36 12.66
CA PRO A 17 -23.20 -43.96 12.81
C PRO A 17 -22.28 -43.16 13.76
N GLN A 18 -22.48 -41.84 13.74
CA GLN A 18 -22.24 -40.89 14.85
C GLN A 18 -20.79 -40.65 15.31
N ARG A 19 -20.21 -39.55 14.82
CA ARG A 19 -19.52 -38.61 15.72
C ARG A 19 -19.58 -37.18 15.17
N VAL A 20 -20.62 -36.47 15.56
CA VAL A 20 -20.70 -35.00 15.48
C VAL A 20 -19.60 -34.45 16.39
N VAL A 21 -18.47 -34.04 15.80
CA VAL A 21 -17.50 -33.21 16.50
C VAL A 21 -18.01 -31.78 16.39
N SER A 22 -18.61 -31.31 17.48
CA SER A 22 -19.03 -29.94 17.69
C SER A 22 -17.84 -29.00 17.45
N LEU A 23 -17.85 -28.29 16.32
CA LEU A 23 -16.99 -27.15 16.06
C LEU A 23 -17.43 -26.02 16.97
N HIS A 24 -16.80 -25.89 18.14
CA HIS A 24 -16.92 -24.70 18.95
C HIS A 24 -16.06 -23.59 18.31
N THR A 25 -16.65 -22.92 17.31
CA THR A 25 -16.12 -21.72 16.69
C THR A 25 -16.13 -20.59 17.71
N THR A 26 -15.08 -20.47 18.53
CA THR A 26 -14.79 -19.20 19.20
C THR A 26 -14.30 -18.23 18.12
N LEU A 27 -15.23 -17.47 17.56
CA LEU A 27 -14.96 -16.27 16.80
C LEU A 27 -13.96 -15.41 17.60
N PRO A 28 -12.75 -15.11 17.10
CA PRO A 28 -12.02 -13.98 17.64
C PRO A 28 -12.85 -12.74 17.34
N SER A 29 -13.23 -12.02 18.40
CA SER A 29 -13.91 -10.73 18.32
C SER A 29 -13.16 -9.86 17.32
N LEU A 30 -13.82 -9.53 16.21
CA LEU A 30 -13.37 -8.56 15.24
C LEU A 30 -13.26 -7.22 16.00
N SER A 31 -12.05 -6.90 16.48
CA SER A 31 -11.73 -5.56 16.89
C SER A 31 -11.78 -4.74 15.61
N SER A 32 -12.88 -4.01 15.45
CA SER A 32 -13.11 -3.03 14.41
C SER A 32 -12.05 -1.94 14.54
N THR A 33 -10.86 -2.20 14.01
CA THR A 33 -9.93 -1.15 13.62
C THR A 33 -10.55 -0.54 12.38
N THR A 34 -11.37 0.48 12.59
CA THR A 34 -11.74 1.39 11.52
C THR A 34 -10.43 1.82 10.86
N PRO A 35 -10.25 1.61 9.54
CA PRO A 35 -9.15 2.27 8.85
C PRO A 35 -9.35 3.76 9.10
N THR A 36 -8.39 4.41 9.76
CA THR A 36 -8.38 5.86 9.92
C THR A 36 -8.66 6.45 8.54
N PRO A 37 -9.76 7.20 8.35
CA PRO A 37 -9.95 7.93 7.12
C PRO A 37 -8.69 8.72 6.88
N TYR A 38 -8.04 8.52 5.72
CA TYR A 38 -6.96 9.38 5.27
C TYR A 38 -7.59 10.74 5.00
N ALA A 39 -7.88 11.49 6.06
CA ALA A 39 -8.22 12.89 5.96
C ALA A 39 -7.00 13.54 5.30
N PRO A 40 -7.18 14.33 4.23
CA PRO A 40 -6.11 15.18 3.76
C PRO A 40 -5.58 15.95 4.97
N PRO A 41 -4.25 16.00 5.19
CA PRO A 41 -3.74 16.91 6.21
C PRO A 41 -4.34 18.30 5.93
N PRO A 42 -4.83 19.00 6.97
CA PRO A 42 -5.39 20.33 6.78
C PRO A 42 -4.36 21.17 6.01
N PRO A 43 -4.82 22.02 5.06
CA PRO A 43 -3.89 22.86 4.33
C PRO A 43 -3.00 23.60 5.33
N PRO A 44 -1.66 23.64 5.12
CA PRO A 44 -0.68 24.06 6.13
C PRO A 44 -0.71 25.55 6.50
N SER A 45 -1.86 26.23 6.47
CA SER A 45 -1.93 27.69 6.58
C SER A 45 -3.19 28.27 7.23
N ALA A 46 -4.09 27.46 7.82
CA ALA A 46 -5.35 27.99 8.36
C ALA A 46 -5.27 28.50 9.81
N SER A 47 -4.19 28.23 10.56
CA SER A 47 -4.00 28.75 11.92
C SER A 47 -2.83 29.73 11.96
N SER A 48 -3.13 31.03 11.86
CA SER A 48 -2.14 32.06 12.18
C SER A 48 -1.65 31.84 13.62
N PRO A 49 -0.33 31.75 13.86
CA PRO A 49 0.20 31.64 15.21
C PRO A 49 -0.16 32.90 15.99
N VAL A 50 -0.93 32.71 17.07
CA VAL A 50 -1.40 33.79 17.94
C VAL A 50 -0.19 34.54 18.51
N GLY A 51 0.01 35.80 18.09
CA GLY A 51 0.98 36.72 18.69
C GLY A 51 2.16 37.17 17.80
N ILE A 52 2.19 36.85 16.51
CA ILE A 52 3.28 37.22 15.60
C ILE A 52 2.94 38.49 14.78
N SER A 53 3.94 39.32 14.46
CA SER A 53 3.74 40.50 13.60
C SER A 53 3.43 40.10 12.15
N LYS A 54 2.57 40.86 11.45
CA LYS A 54 2.14 40.56 10.08
C LYS A 54 3.30 40.43 9.07
N THR A 55 4.37 41.20 9.28
CA THR A 55 5.60 41.09 8.47
C THR A 55 6.32 39.77 8.72
N ALA A 56 6.40 39.33 9.98
CA ALA A 56 7.01 38.05 10.32
C ALA A 56 6.16 36.88 9.79
N GLU A 57 4.83 36.96 9.84
CA GLU A 57 3.95 35.96 9.20
C GLU A 57 4.16 35.86 7.69
N TYR A 58 4.33 36.99 6.99
CA TYR A 58 4.63 37.00 5.56
C TYR A 58 5.97 36.33 5.26
N VAL A 59 7.01 36.60 6.05
CA VAL A 59 8.32 35.96 5.87
C VAL A 59 8.23 34.46 6.13
N ILE A 60 7.55 34.02 7.20
CA ILE A 60 7.35 32.60 7.52
C ILE A 60 6.63 31.90 6.37
N SER A 61 5.54 32.47 5.85
CA SER A 61 4.82 31.87 4.71
C SER A 61 5.67 31.76 3.45
N LYS A 62 6.55 32.74 3.18
CA LYS A 62 7.49 32.66 2.04
C LYS A 62 8.58 31.60 2.23
N VAL A 63 9.04 31.40 3.45
CA VAL A 63 9.99 30.33 3.79
C VAL A 63 9.31 28.97 3.65
N ASP A 64 8.07 28.82 4.13
CA ASP A 64 7.29 27.60 3.96
C ASP A 64 7.03 27.29 2.48
N ASP A 65 6.68 28.31 1.67
CA ASP A 65 6.54 28.20 0.21
C ASP A 65 7.81 27.64 -0.43
N LEU A 66 8.99 28.16 -0.04
CA LEU A 66 10.29 27.74 -0.55
C LEU A 66 10.63 26.31 -0.13
N MET A 67 10.42 25.96 1.14
CA MET A 67 10.66 24.61 1.66
C MET A 67 9.76 23.57 1.00
N ASN A 68 8.48 23.90 0.81
CA ASN A 68 7.53 23.02 0.13
C ASN A 68 7.83 22.89 -1.37
N TRP A 69 8.33 23.95 -2.00
CA TRP A 69 8.82 23.90 -3.37
C TRP A 69 10.02 22.95 -3.51
N ALA A 70 10.98 23.00 -2.58
CA ALA A 70 12.12 22.09 -2.59
C ALA A 70 11.70 20.63 -2.39
N ARG A 71 10.84 20.35 -1.39
CA ARG A 71 10.35 18.99 -1.10
C ARG A 71 9.54 18.39 -2.24
N ARG A 72 8.67 19.17 -2.89
CA ARG A 72 7.85 18.68 -4.01
C ARG A 72 8.63 18.53 -5.31
N GLY A 73 9.71 19.31 -5.48
CA GLY A 73 10.52 19.32 -6.71
C GLY A 73 11.64 18.28 -6.74
N SER A 74 11.86 17.54 -5.65
CA SER A 74 12.96 16.56 -5.52
C SER A 74 12.56 15.34 -4.69
N ILE A 75 11.37 14.79 -4.93
CA ILE A 75 10.87 13.65 -4.17
C ILE A 75 11.54 12.35 -4.63
N TRP A 76 12.22 11.64 -3.73
CA TRP A 76 12.91 10.39 -4.06
C TRP A 76 12.13 9.17 -3.58
N PRO A 77 11.32 8.52 -4.45
CA PRO A 77 10.57 7.34 -4.06
C PRO A 77 11.44 6.10 -3.92
N MET A 78 11.13 5.27 -2.92
CA MET A 78 11.49 3.85 -2.94
C MET A 78 10.31 3.02 -3.47
N THR A 79 10.56 2.20 -4.48
CA THR A 79 9.55 1.34 -5.09
C THR A 79 9.44 0.01 -4.35
N PHE A 80 8.23 -0.34 -3.94
CA PHE A 80 7.91 -1.63 -3.36
C PHE A 80 7.00 -2.40 -4.33
N GLY A 81 7.60 -2.98 -5.35
CA GLY A 81 6.91 -3.71 -6.42
C GLY A 81 6.47 -5.11 -5.99
N LEU A 82 5.19 -5.27 -5.65
CA LEU A 82 4.62 -6.53 -5.14
C LEU A 82 3.86 -7.34 -6.19
N ALA A 83 3.25 -6.68 -7.16
CA ALA A 83 2.43 -7.31 -8.18
C ALA A 83 2.47 -6.53 -9.51
N CYS A 84 1.43 -6.63 -10.32
CA CYS A 84 1.34 -5.99 -11.64
C CYS A 84 1.47 -4.46 -11.62
N CYS A 85 1.11 -3.77 -10.53
CA CYS A 85 1.32 -2.31 -10.44
C CYS A 85 2.82 -1.93 -10.52
N ALA A 86 3.74 -2.86 -10.25
CA ALA A 86 5.17 -2.63 -10.42
C ALA A 86 5.55 -2.39 -11.89
N VAL A 87 4.95 -3.13 -12.84
CA VAL A 87 5.24 -2.93 -14.27
C VAL A 87 4.64 -1.64 -14.80
N GLU A 88 3.49 -1.21 -14.26
CA GLU A 88 2.93 0.10 -14.56
C GLU A 88 3.84 1.21 -14.05
N MET A 89 4.38 1.08 -12.84
CA MET A 89 5.36 2.03 -12.31
C MET A 89 6.66 2.08 -13.13
N MET A 90 7.13 0.94 -13.66
CA MET A 90 8.26 0.91 -14.59
C MET A 90 7.95 1.66 -15.90
N HIS A 91 6.72 1.53 -16.43
CA HIS A 91 6.29 2.31 -17.58
C HIS A 91 6.17 3.80 -17.27
N THR A 92 5.74 4.17 -16.07
CA THR A 92 5.72 5.57 -15.62
C THR A 92 7.14 6.14 -15.55
N GLY A 93 8.12 5.35 -15.12
CA GLY A 93 9.54 5.71 -15.19
C GLY A 93 10.18 5.59 -16.59
N GLY A 94 9.45 5.06 -17.58
CA GLY A 94 9.93 4.92 -18.95
C GLY A 94 9.85 6.23 -19.74
N ALA A 95 10.46 6.26 -20.92
CA ALA A 95 10.63 7.47 -21.72
C ALA A 95 9.34 8.24 -22.08
N ARG A 96 8.16 7.58 -22.05
CA ARG A 96 6.89 8.24 -22.37
C ARG A 96 6.41 9.18 -21.26
N TYR A 97 6.58 8.78 -20.00
CA TYR A 97 6.07 9.54 -18.85
C TYR A 97 7.17 10.11 -17.96
N ASP A 98 8.40 9.61 -18.11
CA ASP A 98 9.66 10.07 -17.55
C ASP A 98 9.55 10.87 -16.25
N LEU A 99 9.47 10.13 -15.14
CA LEU A 99 9.37 10.71 -13.80
C LEU A 99 10.60 11.53 -13.40
N ASP A 100 11.78 11.27 -13.99
CA ASP A 100 13.00 12.02 -13.71
C ASP A 100 12.85 13.51 -14.05
N ARG A 101 12.03 13.83 -15.06
CA ARG A 101 11.70 15.21 -15.45
C ARG A 101 11.04 16.01 -14.32
N PHE A 102 10.33 15.34 -13.41
CA PHE A 102 9.70 15.98 -12.25
C PHE A 102 10.60 15.97 -11.00
N GLY A 103 11.87 15.59 -11.14
CA GLY A 103 12.81 15.43 -10.03
C GLY A 103 12.57 14.17 -9.21
N ILE A 104 11.90 13.17 -9.80
CA ILE A 104 11.51 11.93 -9.14
C ILE A 104 12.51 10.84 -9.51
N ILE A 105 13.39 10.52 -8.57
CA ILE A 105 14.46 9.53 -8.76
C ILE A 105 14.17 8.32 -7.89
N PHE A 106 14.03 7.15 -8.51
CA PHE A 106 13.86 5.90 -7.79
C PHE A 106 15.13 5.51 -7.04
N ARG A 107 15.08 5.52 -5.70
CA ARG A 107 16.17 5.07 -4.84
C ARG A 107 15.84 3.68 -4.26
N PRO A 108 16.75 2.69 -4.41
CA PRO A 108 16.51 1.34 -3.89
C PRO A 108 16.63 1.25 -2.37
N SER A 109 17.36 2.19 -1.76
CA SER A 109 17.59 2.19 -0.32
C SER A 109 16.51 3.00 0.42
N PRO A 110 15.76 2.39 1.37
CA PRO A 110 14.71 3.10 2.09
C PRO A 110 15.22 4.19 3.04
N ARG A 111 16.54 4.23 3.31
CA ARG A 111 17.16 5.19 4.23
C ARG A 111 17.38 6.57 3.63
N GLN A 112 17.25 6.70 2.31
CA GLN A 112 17.57 7.92 1.56
C GLN A 112 16.40 8.42 0.72
N SER A 113 15.24 7.78 0.84
CA SER A 113 14.04 8.05 0.06
C SER A 113 13.02 8.82 0.90
N ASP A 114 12.29 9.74 0.27
CA ASP A 114 11.31 10.60 0.93
C ASP A 114 9.91 9.97 0.98
N CYS A 115 9.58 9.09 0.02
CA CYS A 115 8.28 8.43 -0.04
C CYS A 115 8.40 6.97 -0.47
N MET A 116 7.44 6.14 -0.05
CA MET A 116 7.39 4.72 -0.37
C MET A 116 6.19 4.44 -1.26
N ILE A 117 6.42 3.87 -2.45
CA ILE A 117 5.35 3.48 -3.38
C ILE A 117 5.09 1.98 -3.25
N VAL A 118 3.99 1.61 -2.59
CA VAL A 118 3.54 0.21 -2.47
C VAL A 118 2.73 -0.16 -3.70
N ALA A 119 3.39 -0.82 -4.65
CA ALA A 119 2.81 -1.13 -5.96
C ALA A 119 2.44 -2.61 -6.06
N GLY A 120 1.23 -2.93 -5.60
CA GLY A 120 0.62 -4.23 -5.75
C GLY A 120 -0.06 -4.73 -4.47
N THR A 121 -0.53 -5.96 -4.51
CA THR A 121 -1.24 -6.57 -3.39
C THR A 121 -0.30 -6.87 -2.22
N LEU A 122 -0.60 -6.32 -1.05
CA LEU A 122 0.10 -6.65 0.19
C LEU A 122 -0.50 -7.91 0.81
N THR A 123 0.35 -8.90 1.07
CA THR A 123 -0.05 -10.15 1.72
C THR A 123 0.25 -10.11 3.21
N ASN A 124 -0.49 -10.88 4.02
CA ASN A 124 -0.26 -11.00 5.47
C ASN A 124 1.19 -11.40 5.81
N LYS A 125 1.83 -12.21 4.95
CA LYS A 125 3.22 -12.62 5.11
C LYS A 125 4.21 -11.47 4.84
N MET A 126 3.87 -10.54 3.95
CA MET A 126 4.72 -9.40 3.60
C MET A 126 4.51 -8.20 4.52
N ALA A 127 3.39 -8.13 5.25
CA ALA A 127 3.07 -7.03 6.16
C ALA A 127 4.19 -6.68 7.17
N PRO A 128 4.89 -7.66 7.82
CA PRO A 128 5.97 -7.34 8.74
C PRO A 128 7.21 -6.73 8.06
N ALA A 129 7.43 -6.99 6.78
CA ALA A 129 8.57 -6.45 6.03
C ALA A 129 8.35 -5.01 5.54
N LEU A 130 7.09 -4.56 5.46
CA LEU A 130 6.74 -3.18 5.09
C LEU A 130 6.86 -2.21 6.29
N ARG A 131 6.60 -2.72 7.50
CA ARG A 131 6.38 -1.94 8.73
C ARG A 131 7.64 -1.23 9.23
#